data_AF-A0A445D0U6-F1
#
_entry.id   AF-A0A445D0U6-F1
#
_cell.length_a   1.000
_cell.length_b   1.000
_cell.length_c   1.000
_cell.angle_alpha   90.00
_cell.angle_beta   90.00
_cell.angle_gamma   90.00
#
_symmetry.space_group_name_H-M   'P 1'
#
loop_
_entity.id
_entity.type
_entity.pdbx_description
1 polymer ?
#
loop_
_entity_poly.entity_id
_entity_poly.type
_entity_poly.pdbx_seq_one_letter_code
_entity_poly.pdbx_strand_id
1 'polypeptide(L)'
;MDEMTSSSPTVSQRDQWMVESQVFQIYQLFATIPPNAQSLMLELQRDKHIEFLTKGLRHLGPNFSVLDANRPWLCYWIIHSIALLGESIDDELQDNTVEFLNRCKDPNGGFAGGPGQASG
;
A
#
# COMPACT_ATOMS: atom_id res chain seq x y z
N MET A 1 -7.85 -36.19 -39.12
CA MET A 1 -6.81 -35.14 -39.15
C MET A 1 -7.50 -33.92 -38.60
N ASP A 2 -7.68 -33.92 -37.27
CA ASP A 2 -8.54 -32.94 -36.61
C ASP A 2 -7.79 -31.62 -36.48
N GLU A 3 -8.43 -30.56 -36.96
CA GLU A 3 -7.99 -29.19 -36.81
C GLU A 3 -7.83 -28.87 -35.32
N MET A 4 -6.59 -28.83 -34.85
CA MET A 4 -6.22 -28.09 -33.64
C MET A 4 -6.52 -26.62 -33.90
N THR A 5 -7.76 -26.22 -33.65
CA THR A 5 -8.12 -24.82 -33.53
C THR A 5 -7.31 -24.26 -32.36
N SER A 6 -6.22 -23.57 -32.70
CA SER A 6 -5.44 -22.75 -31.78
C SER A 6 -6.37 -21.68 -31.22
N SER A 7 -7.05 -21.99 -30.12
CA SER A 7 -7.84 -21.03 -29.36
C SER A 7 -6.95 -19.84 -29.02
N SER A 8 -7.29 -18.68 -29.57
CA SER A 8 -6.60 -17.45 -29.21
C SER A 8 -6.81 -17.18 -27.73
N PRO A 9 -5.76 -16.85 -26.97
CA PRO A 9 -5.89 -16.62 -25.54
C PRO A 9 -6.88 -15.49 -25.25
N THR A 10 -7.60 -15.59 -24.14
CA THR A 10 -8.45 -14.50 -23.65
C THR A 10 -7.59 -13.35 -23.11
N VAL A 11 -8.22 -12.20 -22.86
CA VAL A 11 -7.53 -11.06 -22.22
C VAL A 11 -6.97 -11.47 -20.85
N SER A 12 -7.78 -12.11 -20.00
CA SER A 12 -7.35 -12.58 -18.68
C SER A 12 -6.19 -13.58 -18.74
N GLN A 13 -6.16 -14.48 -19.73
CA GLN A 13 -5.04 -15.40 -19.91
C GLN A 13 -3.76 -14.67 -20.29
N ARG A 14 -3.84 -13.67 -21.19
CA ARG A 14 -2.68 -12.84 -21.54
C ARG A 14 -2.16 -12.07 -20.34
N ASP A 15 -3.03 -11.43 -19.56
CA ASP A 15 -2.64 -10.67 -18.37
C ASP A 15 -2.00 -11.58 -17.32
N GLN A 16 -2.55 -12.78 -17.10
CA GLN A 16 -1.99 -13.78 -16.20
C GLN A 16 -0.57 -14.20 -16.65
N TRP A 17 -0.38 -14.52 -17.92
CA TRP A 17 0.94 -14.91 -18.44
C TRP A 17 1.96 -13.78 -18.36
N MET A 18 1.53 -12.53 -18.54
CA MET A 18 2.41 -11.37 -18.36
C MET A 18 2.89 -11.24 -16.92
N VAL A 19 1.99 -11.38 -15.94
CA VAL A 19 2.36 -11.34 -14.52
C VAL A 19 3.25 -12.54 -14.15
N GLU A 20 2.91 -13.76 -14.59
CA GLU A 20 3.71 -14.95 -14.36
C GLU A 20 5.14 -14.81 -14.89
N SER A 21 5.30 -14.26 -16.10
CA SER A 21 6.61 -14.01 -16.71
C SER A 21 7.44 -13.02 -15.88
N GLN A 22 6.84 -11.92 -15.41
CA GLN A 22 7.53 -10.92 -14.58
C GLN A 22 7.95 -11.50 -13.23
N VAL A 23 7.03 -12.20 -12.55
CA VAL A 23 7.30 -12.81 -11.25
C VAL A 23 8.36 -13.90 -11.37
N PHE A 24 8.29 -14.73 -12.43
CA PHE A 24 9.28 -15.77 -12.70
C PHE A 24 10.69 -15.20 -12.81
N GLN A 25 10.88 -14.05 -13.46
CA GLN A 25 12.18 -13.38 -13.54
C GLN A 25 12.74 -12.99 -12.16
N ILE A 26 11.88 -12.54 -11.24
CA ILE A 26 12.28 -12.23 -9.85
C ILE A 26 12.76 -13.50 -9.13
N TYR A 27 12.02 -14.60 -9.26
CA TYR A 27 12.42 -15.89 -8.66
C TYR A 27 13.68 -16.46 -9.29
N GLN A 28 13.87 -16.33 -10.61
CA GLN A 28 15.10 -16.76 -11.28
C GLN A 28 16.32 -15.97 -10.81
N LEU A 29 16.19 -14.65 -10.66
CA LEU A 29 17.24 -13.83 -10.08
C LEU A 29 17.58 -14.30 -8.66
N PHE A 30 16.56 -14.49 -7.82
CA PHE A 30 16.75 -14.96 -6.45
C PHE A 30 17.45 -16.34 -6.40
N ALA A 31 17.05 -17.28 -7.26
CA ALA A 31 17.61 -18.62 -7.30
C ALA A 31 19.06 -18.67 -7.82
N THR A 32 19.53 -17.65 -8.54
CA THR A 32 20.85 -17.63 -9.18
C THR A 32 21.92 -16.86 -8.38
N ILE A 33 21.51 -15.99 -7.45
CA ILE A 33 22.45 -15.25 -6.59
C ILE A 33 22.95 -16.10 -5.39
N PRO A 34 24.14 -15.82 -4.84
CA PRO A 34 24.70 -16.55 -3.69
C PRO A 34 23.82 -16.45 -2.42
N PRO A 35 23.87 -17.43 -1.48
CA PRO A 35 23.01 -17.46 -0.30
C PRO A 35 23.06 -16.20 0.60
N ASN A 36 24.23 -15.58 0.75
CA ASN A 36 24.35 -14.31 1.48
C ASN A 36 23.62 -13.15 0.78
N ALA A 37 23.67 -13.11 -0.55
CA ALA A 37 22.92 -12.13 -1.34
C ALA A 37 21.41 -12.42 -1.33
N GLN A 38 21.01 -13.70 -1.28
CA GLN A 38 19.61 -14.10 -1.08
C GLN A 38 19.07 -13.57 0.26
N SER A 39 19.82 -13.75 1.34
CA SER A 39 19.44 -13.24 2.66
C SER A 39 19.26 -11.72 2.64
N LEU A 40 20.17 -10.99 1.99
CA LEU A 40 20.08 -9.53 1.86
C LEU A 40 18.87 -9.10 1.01
N MET A 41 18.57 -9.83 -0.07
CA MET A 41 17.44 -9.54 -0.94
C MET A 41 16.08 -9.76 -0.24
N LEU A 42 15.99 -10.71 0.69
CA LEU A 42 14.78 -10.99 1.47
C LEU A 42 14.67 -10.14 2.74
N GLU A 43 15.72 -9.40 3.11
CA GLU A 43 15.72 -8.58 4.31
C GLU A 43 14.70 -7.44 4.19
N LEU A 44 13.75 -7.41 5.14
CA LEU A 44 12.75 -6.35 5.22
C LEU A 44 13.43 -5.00 5.46
N GLN A 45 13.25 -4.07 4.52
CA GLN A 45 13.88 -2.75 4.54
C GLN A 45 13.13 -1.78 5.48
N ARG A 46 13.11 -2.08 6.78
CA ARG A 46 12.28 -1.41 7.80
C ARG A 46 12.42 0.11 7.77
N ASP A 47 13.65 0.62 7.77
CA ASP A 47 13.93 2.06 7.80
C ASP A 47 13.33 2.79 6.58
N LYS A 48 13.45 2.19 5.39
CA LYS A 48 12.89 2.75 4.16
C LYS A 48 11.36 2.77 4.21
N HIS A 49 10.74 1.74 4.79
CA HIS A 49 9.29 1.70 4.97
C HIS A 49 8.83 2.74 5.98
N ILE A 50 9.50 2.88 7.13
CA ILE A 50 9.19 3.90 8.14
C ILE A 50 9.32 5.31 7.56
N GLU A 51 10.40 5.57 6.80
CA GLU A 51 10.61 6.86 6.14
C GLU A 51 9.47 7.19 5.17
N PHE A 52 9.08 6.22 4.33
CA PHE A 52 7.96 6.37 3.39
C PHE A 52 6.64 6.66 4.11
N LEU A 53 6.33 5.88 5.16
CA LEU A 53 5.11 5.99 5.95
C LEU A 53 5.02 7.32 6.69
N THR A 54 6.09 7.74 7.35
CA THR A 54 6.15 8.99 8.13
C THR A 54 6.01 10.21 7.22
N LYS A 55 6.64 10.19 6.03
CA LYS A 55 6.45 11.24 5.02
C LYS A 55 5.01 11.28 4.54
N GLY A 56 4.41 10.13 4.25
CA GLY A 56 3.02 10.02 3.80
C GLY A 56 2.01 10.51 4.83
N LEU A 57 2.26 10.32 6.13
CA LEU A 57 1.38 10.83 7.19
C LEU A 57 1.39 12.35 7.27
N ARG A 58 2.55 12.98 7.00
CA ARG A 58 2.71 14.44 7.02
C ARG A 58 2.14 15.08 5.75
N HIS A 59 2.41 14.52 4.59
CA HIS A 59 1.98 15.08 3.31
C HIS A 59 1.85 14.03 2.22
N LEU A 60 0.74 14.09 1.48
CA LEU A 60 0.51 13.30 0.27
C LEU A 60 0.49 14.21 -0.95
N GLY A 61 1.16 13.78 -2.02
CA GLY A 61 1.16 14.49 -3.29
C GLY A 61 -0.20 14.47 -4.00
N PRO A 62 -0.38 15.27 -5.06
CA PRO A 62 -1.66 15.45 -5.77
C PRO A 62 -2.23 14.16 -6.39
N ASN A 63 -1.40 13.15 -6.62
CA ASN A 63 -1.81 11.85 -7.15
C ASN A 63 -2.72 11.06 -6.18
N PHE A 64 -2.78 11.45 -4.91
CA PHE A 64 -3.65 10.85 -3.90
C PHE A 64 -5.06 11.46 -3.86
N SER A 65 -5.39 12.38 -4.75
CA SER A 65 -6.71 13.03 -4.81
C SER A 65 -7.87 12.04 -4.97
N VAL A 66 -7.65 10.92 -5.66
CA VAL A 66 -8.64 9.82 -5.78
C VAL A 66 -8.98 9.16 -4.43
N LEU A 67 -8.16 9.37 -3.41
CA LEU A 67 -8.34 8.87 -2.04
C LEU A 67 -8.79 9.96 -1.06
N ASP A 68 -9.24 11.14 -1.53
CA ASP A 68 -9.66 12.23 -0.63
C ASP A 68 -10.83 11.84 0.29
N ALA A 69 -11.71 10.92 -0.14
CA ALA A 69 -12.77 10.35 0.68
C ALA A 69 -12.32 9.16 1.55
N ASN A 70 -11.02 8.87 1.62
CA ASN A 70 -10.43 7.76 2.36
C ASN A 70 -9.30 8.22 3.28
N ARG A 71 -9.30 9.49 3.71
CA ARG A 71 -8.20 10.04 4.52
C ARG A 71 -8.09 9.40 5.90
N PRO A 72 -9.18 9.08 6.63
CA PRO A 72 -9.07 8.26 7.84
C PRO A 72 -8.50 6.86 7.59
N TRP A 73 -8.80 6.25 6.43
CA TRP A 73 -8.21 4.97 6.05
C TRP A 73 -6.70 5.08 5.82
N LEU A 74 -6.24 6.18 5.20
CA LEU A 74 -4.82 6.46 5.05
C LEU A 74 -4.12 6.60 6.41
N CYS A 75 -4.72 7.32 7.37
CA CYS A 75 -4.21 7.38 8.75
C CYS A 75 -4.08 5.97 9.36
N TYR A 76 -5.13 5.15 9.24
CA TYR A 76 -5.11 3.77 9.74
C TYR A 76 -4.02 2.93 9.09
N TRP A 77 -3.96 2.86 7.76
CA TRP A 77 -2.97 2.04 7.05
C TRP A 77 -1.55 2.44 7.41
N ILE A 78 -1.28 3.74 7.51
CA ILE A 78 0.05 4.25 7.82
C ILE A 78 0.44 3.91 9.27
N ILE A 79 -0.38 4.30 10.24
CA ILE A 79 -0.07 4.12 11.67
C ILE A 79 -0.01 2.63 12.02
N HIS A 80 -0.92 1.81 11.47
CA HIS A 80 -0.89 0.38 11.69
C HIS A 80 0.37 -0.27 11.08
N SER A 81 0.81 0.17 9.90
CA SER A 81 2.05 -0.33 9.29
C SER A 81 3.28 0.02 10.12
N ILE A 82 3.34 1.22 10.69
CA ILE A 82 4.42 1.64 11.61
C ILE A 82 4.42 0.73 12.86
N ALA A 83 3.24 0.45 13.42
CA ALA A 83 3.12 -0.46 14.57
C ALA A 83 3.54 -1.91 14.25
N LEU A 84 3.22 -2.44 13.06
CA LEU A 84 3.71 -3.75 12.60
C LEU A 84 5.24 -3.77 12.42
N LEU A 85 5.83 -2.61 12.11
CA LEU A 85 7.28 -2.40 12.09
C LEU A 85 7.85 -2.09 13.48
N GLY A 86 7.09 -2.29 14.56
CA GLY A 86 7.57 -2.17 15.94
C GLY A 86 7.95 -0.75 16.37
N GLU A 87 7.54 0.26 15.61
CA GLU A 87 7.81 1.67 15.89
C GLU A 87 6.54 2.40 16.33
N SER A 88 6.72 3.63 16.79
CA SER A 88 5.63 4.58 17.07
C SER A 88 5.83 5.89 16.30
N ILE A 89 4.75 6.64 16.13
CA ILE A 89 4.82 8.03 15.66
C ILE A 89 5.20 8.95 16.84
N ASP A 90 5.78 10.11 16.53
CA ASP A 90 6.04 11.15 17.54
C ASP A 90 4.74 11.78 18.06
N ASP A 91 4.82 12.41 19.24
CA ASP A 91 3.66 13.02 19.91
C ASP A 91 2.98 14.09 19.05
N GLU A 92 3.77 14.85 18.27
CA GLU A 92 3.26 15.88 17.37
C GLU A 92 2.38 15.27 16.26
N LEU A 93 2.85 14.20 15.61
CA LEU A 93 2.10 13.48 14.60
C LEU A 93 0.86 12.80 15.18
N GLN A 94 0.96 12.29 16.40
CA GLN A 94 -0.17 11.71 17.10
C GLN A 94 -1.27 12.75 17.32
N ASP A 95 -0.91 13.89 17.91
CA ASP A 95 -1.86 14.98 18.20
C ASP A 95 -2.49 15.54 16.92
N ASN A 96 -1.68 15.78 15.89
CA ASN A 96 -2.16 16.22 14.58
C ASN A 96 -3.13 15.21 13.94
N THR A 97 -2.86 13.91 14.10
CA THR A 97 -3.75 12.85 13.60
C THR A 97 -5.07 12.86 14.35
N VAL A 98 -5.04 12.95 15.68
CA VAL A 98 -6.25 13.01 16.51
C VAL A 98 -7.08 14.24 16.16
N GLU A 99 -6.46 15.41 16.01
CA GLU A 99 -7.15 16.63 15.57
C GLU A 99 -7.77 16.48 14.18
N PHE A 100 -7.04 15.88 13.23
CA PHE A 100 -7.54 15.59 11.90
C PHE A 100 -8.76 14.66 11.92
N LEU A 101 -8.69 13.55 12.65
CA LEU A 101 -9.80 12.60 12.76
C LEU A 101 -11.02 13.24 13.45
N ASN A 102 -10.81 14.08 14.46
CA ASN A 102 -11.89 14.83 15.10
C ASN A 102 -12.63 15.75 14.11
N ARG A 103 -11.92 16.36 13.15
CA ARG A 103 -12.54 17.16 12.08
C ARG A 103 -13.31 16.31 11.05
N CYS A 104 -13.07 15.01 10.99
CA CYS A 104 -13.81 14.08 10.14
C CYS A 104 -15.08 13.54 10.81
N LYS A 105 -15.34 13.87 12.08
CA LYS A 105 -16.51 13.38 12.81
C LYS A 105 -17.78 14.10 12.36
N ASP A 106 -18.84 13.33 12.07
CA ASP A 106 -20.15 13.91 11.74
C ASP A 106 -20.92 14.30 13.01
N PRO A 107 -21.61 15.46 13.04
CA PRO A 107 -22.43 15.87 14.18
C PRO A 107 -23.52 14.86 14.59
N ASN A 108 -24.02 14.06 13.64
CA ASN A 108 -25.05 13.06 13.84
C ASN A 108 -24.49 11.67 14.19
N GLY A 109 -23.15 11.52 14.20
CA GLY A 109 -22.45 10.28 14.56
C GLY A 109 -21.68 9.66 13.38
N GLY A 110 -20.61 8.94 13.72
CA GLY A 110 -19.69 8.34 12.73
C GLY A 110 -18.54 9.27 12.32
N PHE A 111 -17.70 8.76 11.42
CA PHE A 111 -16.59 9.50 10.80
C PHE A 111 -16.73 9.43 9.28
N ALA A 112 -16.59 10.57 8.62
CA ALA A 112 -16.60 10.69 7.17
C ALA A 112 -15.20 10.52 6.58
N GLY A 113 -15.12 10.45 5.24
CA GLY A 113 -13.88 10.30 4.49
C GLY A 113 -12.89 11.47 4.57
N GLY A 114 -13.36 12.63 5.06
CA GLY A 114 -12.59 13.84 5.27
C GLY A 114 -13.45 14.96 5.88
N PRO A 115 -12.84 16.08 6.32
CA PRO A 115 -13.58 17.18 6.92
C PRO A 115 -14.62 17.77 5.97
N GLY A 116 -15.87 17.91 6.45
CA GLY A 116 -16.99 18.43 5.66
C GLY A 116 -17.60 17.44 4.67
N GLN A 117 -17.14 16.20 4.62
CA GLN A 117 -17.80 15.12 3.88
C GLN A 117 -18.91 14.51 4.75
N ALA A 118 -19.96 13.96 4.13
CA ALA A 118 -21.03 13.27 4.85
C ALA A 118 -20.54 11.91 5.38
N SER A 119 -20.90 11.56 6.62
CA SER A 119 -20.81 10.18 7.07
C SER A 119 -21.88 9.33 6.36
N GLY A 120 -21.49 8.16 5.87
CA GLY A 120 -22.42 7.19 5.25
C GLY A 120 -23.31 6.46 6.24
#